data_AF-A0A926EZP4-F1
#
_entry.id   AF-A0A926EZP4-F1
#
_cell.length_a   1.000
_cell.length_b   1.000
_cell.length_c   1.000
_cell.angle_alpha   90.00
_cell.angle_beta   90.00
_cell.angle_gamma   90.00
#
_symmetry.space_group_name_H-M   'P 1'
#
loop_
_entity.id
_entity.type
_entity.pdbx_description
1 polymer ?
#
loop_
_entity_poly.entity_id
_entity_poly.type
_entity_poly.pdbx_seq_one_letter_code
_entity_poly.pdbx_strand_id
1 'polypeptide(L)' 'MNLFKYLGKNVRITLEDEIIIAKVIGHTSELDNEPDDDGNYGGEYIEVKAIKPTKHFNIGGEFAVHLYEIKSIEVVE' A
#
# COMPACT_ATOMS: atom_id res chain seq x y z
N MET A 1 7.31 -10.44 2.60
CA MET A 1 6.60 -9.75 3.70
C MET A 1 5.12 -9.91 3.43
N ASN A 2 4.29 -10.29 4.41
CA ASN A 2 2.85 -10.49 4.18
C ASN A 2 2.10 -9.18 4.47
N LEU A 3 1.39 -8.62 3.47
CA LEU A 3 0.69 -7.34 3.62
C LEU A 3 -0.72 -7.48 4.22
N PHE A 4 -1.36 -8.63 4.05
CA PHE A 4 -2.71 -8.92 4.60
C PHE A 4 -2.83 -8.62 6.11
N LYS A 5 -1.77 -8.90 6.89
CA LYS A 5 -1.77 -8.64 8.35
C LYS A 5 -1.94 -7.17 8.75
N TYR A 6 -1.79 -6.24 7.81
CA TYR A 6 -1.95 -4.80 8.02
C TYR A 6 -3.37 -4.30 7.69
N LEU A 7 -4.22 -5.14 7.09
CA LEU A 7 -5.59 -4.77 6.72
C LEU A 7 -6.36 -4.19 7.91
N GLY A 8 -6.99 -3.03 7.69
CA GLY A 8 -7.76 -2.30 8.70
C GLY A 8 -6.95 -1.47 9.69
N LYS A 9 -5.60 -1.53 9.65
CA LYS A 9 -4.72 -0.84 10.60
C LYS A 9 -4.23 0.49 10.04
N ASN A 10 -3.92 1.42 10.95
CA ASN A 10 -3.13 2.60 10.63
C ASN A 10 -1.66 2.19 10.56
N VAL A 11 -0.98 2.61 9.50
CA VAL A 11 0.39 2.22 9.21
C VAL A 11 1.24 3.41 8.82
N ARG A 12 2.52 3.31 9.16
CA ARG A 12 3.61 4.10 8.59
C ARG A 12 4.32 3.24 7.55
N ILE A 13 4.32 3.66 6.31
CA ILE A 13 4.96 2.99 5.18
C ILE A 13 6.17 3.83 4.75
N THR A 14 7.34 3.22 4.67
CA THR A 14 8.55 3.87 4.13
C THR A 14 8.76 3.38 2.71
N LEU A 15 8.72 4.31 1.75
CA LEU A 15 9.07 4.11 0.35
C LEU A 15 10.49 4.62 0.09
N GLU A 16 10.93 4.60 -1.17
CA GLU A 16 12.27 5.07 -1.55
C GLU A 16 12.45 6.58 -1.39
N ASP A 17 11.42 7.36 -1.71
CA ASP A 17 11.46 8.83 -1.73
C ASP A 17 10.48 9.50 -0.74
N GLU A 18 9.66 8.71 -0.02
CA GLU A 18 8.61 9.25 0.84
C GLU A 18 8.27 8.33 2.04
N ILE A 19 7.74 8.92 3.12
CA ILE A 19 7.08 8.21 4.21
C ILE A 19 5.59 8.55 4.19
N ILE A 20 4.75 7.51 4.15
CA ILE A 20 3.30 7.62 4.10
C ILE A 20 2.71 7.22 5.45
N ILE A 21 1.75 8.01 5.96
CA ILE A 21 0.93 7.62 7.11
C ILE A 21 -0.51 7.49 6.64
N ALA A 22 -1.02 6.25 6.64
CA ALA A 22 -2.29 5.90 6.03
C ALA A 22 -2.98 4.75 6.76
N LYS A 23 -4.28 4.59 6.52
CA LYS A 23 -5.05 3.42 6.95
C LYS A 23 -5.10 2.40 5.82
N VAL A 24 -4.80 1.14 6.07
CA VAL A 24 -4.99 0.07 5.08
C VAL A 24 -6.47 -0.26 4.98
N ILE A 25 -7.04 -0.10 3.78
CA ILE A 25 -8.45 -0.31 3.49
C ILE A 25 -8.71 -1.54 2.61
N GLY A 26 -7.71 -2.01 1.88
CA GLY A 26 -7.80 -3.18 1.01
C GLY A 26 -6.45 -3.91 0.87
N HIS A 27 -6.51 -5.14 0.37
CA HIS A 27 -5.36 -6.00 0.11
C HIS A 27 -5.65 -6.88 -1.09
N THR A 28 -4.68 -7.00 -1.99
CA THR A 28 -4.71 -7.90 -3.15
C THR A 28 -3.44 -8.73 -3.13
N SER A 29 -3.60 -10.06 -3.19
CA SER A 29 -2.45 -10.96 -3.28
C SER A 29 -1.94 -11.06 -4.72
N GLU A 30 -0.70 -11.52 -4.89
CA GLU A 30 -0.13 -11.77 -6.22
C GLU A 30 -0.94 -12.82 -7.01
N LEU A 31 -1.56 -13.78 -6.32
CA LEU A 31 -2.36 -14.84 -6.93
C LEU A 31 -3.75 -14.36 -7.36
N ASP A 32 -4.24 -13.27 -6.77
CA ASP A 32 -5.54 -12.67 -7.08
C ASP A 32 -5.42 -11.59 -8.17
N ASN A 33 -4.20 -11.26 -8.61
CA ASN A 33 -3.99 -10.30 -9.69
C ASN A 33 -4.28 -10.95 -11.04
N GLU A 34 -5.12 -10.30 -11.85
CA GLU A 34 -5.15 -10.58 -13.28
C GLU A 34 -3.86 -10.00 -13.91
N PRO A 35 -3.18 -10.75 -14.78
CA PRO A 35 -2.05 -10.21 -15.52
C PRO A 35 -2.52 -9.04 -16.40
N ASP A 36 -1.64 -8.06 -16.60
CA ASP A 36 -1.87 -7.05 -17.63
C ASP A 36 -1.91 -7.67 -19.05
N ASP A 37 -2.23 -6.86 -20.05
CA ASP A 37 -2.32 -7.31 -21.45
C ASP A 37 -0.99 -7.92 -21.98
N ASP A 38 0.13 -7.64 -21.31
CA ASP A 38 1.47 -8.16 -21.62
C ASP A 38 1.86 -9.39 -20.77
N GLY A 39 0.97 -9.87 -19.88
CA GLY A 39 1.20 -11.02 -19.03
C GLY A 39 1.96 -10.71 -17.72
N ASN A 40 2.17 -9.44 -17.38
CA ASN A 40 2.85 -9.05 -16.16
C ASN A 40 1.86 -8.97 -14.99
N TYR A 41 2.23 -9.60 -13.88
CA TYR A 41 1.50 -9.48 -12.64
C TYR A 41 1.98 -8.26 -11.87
N GLY A 42 1.06 -7.39 -11.43
CA GLY A 42 1.36 -6.21 -10.61
C GLY A 42 1.88 -6.52 -9.20
N GLY A 43 2.00 -7.81 -8.83
CA GLY A 43 2.46 -8.26 -7.52
C GLY A 43 1.46 -8.02 -6.39
N GLU A 44 1.78 -8.49 -5.17
CA GLU A 44 0.98 -8.20 -3.97
C GLU A 44 0.97 -6.68 -3.68
N TYR A 45 -0.19 -6.12 -3.34
CA TYR A 45 -0.31 -4.70 -2.97
C TYR A 45 -1.38 -4.46 -1.89
N ILE A 46 -1.32 -3.28 -1.27
CA ILE A 46 -2.35 -2.79 -0.34
C ILE A 46 -2.97 -1.50 -0.85
N GLU A 47 -4.26 -1.36 -0.60
CA GLU A 47 -4.97 -0.10 -0.80
C GLU A 47 -4.98 0.67 0.51
N VAL A 48 -4.62 1.94 0.46
CA VAL A 48 -4.48 2.78 1.63
C VAL A 48 -5.23 4.10 1.48
N LYS A 49 -5.68 4.63 2.61
CA LYS A 49 -6.30 5.94 2.73
C LYS A 49 -5.41 6.88 3.53
N ALA A 50 -4.95 7.95 2.92
CA ALA A 50 -4.04 8.92 3.54
C ALA A 50 -4.63 9.54 4.81
N ILE A 51 -3.92 9.42 5.94
CA ILE A 51 -4.27 10.09 7.21
C ILE A 51 -3.55 11.43 7.31
N LYS A 52 -2.36 11.52 6.70
CA LYS A 52 -1.59 12.76 6.53
C LYS A 52 -1.39 13.04 5.04
N PRO A 53 -1.21 14.32 4.64
CA PRO A 53 -0.88 14.63 3.26
C PRO A 53 0.42 13.95 2.86
N THR A 54 0.44 13.40 1.64
CA THR A 54 1.62 12.87 0.97
C THR A 54 2.05 13.86 -0.12
N LYS A 55 3.16 13.58 -0.80
CA LYS A 55 3.64 14.33 -1.96
C LYS A 55 2.63 14.34 -3.11
N HIS A 56 1.79 13.31 -3.19
CA HIS A 56 0.88 13.08 -4.32
C HIS A 56 -0.61 13.20 -3.94
N PHE A 57 -0.96 13.02 -2.67
CA PHE A 57 -2.35 12.94 -2.22
C PHE A 57 -2.60 13.76 -0.95
N ASN A 58 -3.77 14.40 -0.90
CA ASN A 58 -4.26 15.05 0.32
C ASN A 58 -4.80 14.00 1.31
N ILE A 59 -5.07 14.45 2.55
CA ILE A 59 -5.78 13.64 3.56
C ILE A 59 -7.07 13.09 2.96
N GLY A 60 -7.31 11.80 3.16
CA GLY A 60 -8.47 11.07 2.65
C GLY A 60 -8.32 10.53 1.23
N GLY A 61 -7.25 10.88 0.51
CA GLY A 61 -6.93 10.29 -0.78
C GLY A 61 -6.64 8.80 -0.67
N GLU A 62 -7.12 8.03 -1.65
CA GLU A 62 -7.00 6.57 -1.70
C GLU A 62 -6.11 6.16 -2.87
N PHE A 63 -5.18 5.24 -2.62
CA PHE A 63 -4.22 4.75 -3.62
C PHE A 63 -3.66 3.39 -3.23
N ALA A 64 -3.10 2.68 -4.21
CA ALA A 64 -2.43 1.40 -4.01
C ALA A 64 -0.93 1.60 -3.73
N VAL A 65 -0.35 0.74 -2.91
CA VAL A 65 1.10 0.66 -2.66
C VAL A 65 1.54 -0.79 -2.86
N HIS A 66 2.40 -1.01 -3.83
CA HIS A 66 2.85 -2.36 -4.18
C HIS A 66 3.95 -2.85 -3.23
N LEU A 67 3.97 -4.15 -2.97
CA LEU A 67 4.93 -4.79 -2.07
C LEU A 67 6.39 -4.47 -2.43
N TYR A 68 6.71 -4.40 -3.73
CA TYR A 68 8.06 -4.12 -4.20
C TYR A 68 8.52 -2.67 -3.95
N GLU A 69 7.58 -1.74 -3.70
CA GLU A 69 7.86 -0.33 -3.38
C GLU A 69 8.16 -0.13 -1.89
N ILE A 70 7.64 -1.02 -1.03
CA ILE A 70 7.69 -0.89 0.42
C ILE A 70 9.07 -1.30 0.96
N LYS A 71 9.84 -0.32 1.47
CA LYS A 71 11.09 -0.59 2.21
C LYS A 71 10.80 -1.07 3.63
N SER A 72 9.81 -0.49 4.30
CA SER A 72 9.32 -0.94 5.60
C SER A 72 7.88 -0.53 5.86
N ILE A 73 7.17 -1.26 6.73
CA ILE A 73 5.81 -0.96 7.14
C ILE A 73 5.57 -1.32 8.61
N GLU A 74 5.11 -0.34 9.38
CA GLU A 74 4.91 -0.42 10.83
C GLU A 74 3.49 0.00 11.19
N VAL A 75 2.86 -0.69 12.13
CA VAL A 75 1.56 -0.28 12.66
C VAL A 75 1.77 0.91 13.60
N VAL A 76 0.92 1.93 13.47
CA VAL A 76 0.92 3.10 14.35
C VAL A 76 -0.44 3.21 15.05
N GLU A 77 -0.44 3.59 16.33
CA GLU A 77 -1.66 3.82 17.13
C GLU A 77 -2.37 5.12 16.74
#